data_AF-A0A3M0ZB84-F1
#
_entry.id   AF-A0A3M0ZB84-F1
#
_cell.length_a   1.000
_cell.length_b   1.000
_cell.length_c   1.000
_cell.angle_alpha   90.00
_cell.angle_beta   90.00
_cell.angle_gamma   90.00
#
_symmetry.space_group_name_H-M   'P 1'
#
loop_
_entity.id
_entity.type
_entity.pdbx_description
1 polymer ?
#
loop_
_entity_poly.entity_id
_entity_poly.type
_entity_poly.pdbx_seq_one_letter_code
_entity_poly.pdbx_strand_id
1 'polypeptide(L)'
;VEVVVARRVPTFFMRVLGKEAVEVEARAVAGLVDRNIGVYAIDPSQKGALTVAKGARVDIPECDVFVNSQSRAAALAGAGARLTAGRVEVVGGYEGDGFYPDPETGASQIADPLEDLPAPSYSGCDHYGTVTVRGKRRLRPGVYCGGIDVVDDGQLVLESGVYVLRGGGLRVGKQCEPQELPKSDHGDSDHGESDHGDSEHASASHGDSDHGASDHGDSDHTAKVTVCHVSGSREQTLEVEASALATHLAHGDSLGKCSNLCEASADHGDSDHGESEHGDSDHGGSDHASSDHGDSASAGKAEAKVCHPAIRGTGVTIYVTDGPHCGYGPVEIDPSASVDLSAPTSGPLAGVLFFQDRRIASGPASTLAVDGSDAMTGVAYFPTTAVHLVGGKLGAAQEMKIVANKVGFEGRLLIDCPANNGPYTPSALKRVALSE
;
A
#
# COMPACT_ATOMS: atom_id res chain seq x y z
N VAL A 1 -9.43 20.63 -36.84
CA VAL A 1 -8.51 21.60 -37.47
C VAL A 1 -7.51 20.84 -38.30
N GLU A 2 -7.40 21.16 -39.57
CA GLU A 2 -6.43 20.58 -40.48
C GLU A 2 -5.56 21.71 -41.03
N VAL A 3 -4.25 21.50 -41.03
CA VAL A 3 -3.25 22.44 -41.54
C VAL A 3 -2.45 21.71 -42.61
N VAL A 4 -2.38 22.29 -43.81
CA VAL A 4 -1.53 21.82 -44.91
C VAL A 4 -0.58 22.94 -45.29
N VAL A 5 0.71 22.67 -45.27
CA VAL A 5 1.77 23.60 -45.68
C VAL A 5 2.43 23.04 -46.94
N ALA A 6 2.29 23.76 -48.06
CA ALA A 6 2.95 23.41 -49.32
C ALA A 6 4.05 24.44 -49.64
N ARG A 7 5.22 23.96 -50.07
CA ARG A 7 6.32 24.80 -50.54
C ARG A 7 6.91 24.27 -51.83
N ARG A 8 7.06 25.14 -52.83
CA ARG A 8 7.87 24.85 -54.03
C ARG A 8 9.35 24.92 -53.69
N VAL A 9 10.03 23.79 -53.77
CA VAL A 9 11.47 23.65 -53.56
C VAL A 9 12.16 23.52 -54.92
N PRO A 10 13.12 24.39 -55.26
CA PRO A 10 13.85 24.30 -56.51
C PRO A 10 14.62 22.98 -56.61
N THR A 11 14.57 22.34 -57.77
CA THR A 11 15.29 21.10 -58.03
C THR A 11 16.63 21.40 -58.68
N PHE A 12 17.71 20.89 -58.09
CA PHE A 12 19.07 21.11 -58.61
C PHE A 12 19.38 20.19 -59.80
N PHE A 13 19.13 18.88 -59.66
CA PHE A 13 19.45 17.90 -60.71
C PHE A 13 18.31 17.71 -61.73
N MET A 14 17.04 17.77 -61.28
CA MET A 14 15.88 17.57 -62.18
C MET A 14 15.62 18.76 -63.12
N ARG A 15 16.34 19.87 -62.94
CA ARG A 15 16.30 21.02 -63.84
C ARG A 15 16.72 20.67 -65.27
N VAL A 16 17.69 19.76 -65.41
CA VAL A 16 18.14 19.25 -66.74
C VAL A 16 17.03 18.47 -67.46
N LEU A 17 16.05 17.94 -66.71
CA LEU A 17 14.88 17.22 -67.24
C LEU A 17 13.63 18.13 -67.37
N GLY A 18 13.80 19.45 -67.28
CA GLY A 18 12.69 20.42 -67.42
C GLY A 18 11.81 20.56 -66.16
N LYS A 19 12.19 19.98 -65.02
CA LYS A 19 11.50 20.21 -63.73
C LYS A 19 12.29 21.20 -62.90
N GLU A 20 11.80 22.45 -62.81
CA GLU A 20 12.51 23.54 -62.12
C GLU A 20 12.26 23.61 -60.60
N ALA A 21 11.15 23.05 -60.15
CA ALA A 21 10.81 22.92 -58.74
C ALA A 21 9.88 21.72 -58.52
N VAL A 22 9.90 21.19 -57.30
CA VAL A 22 8.95 20.19 -56.81
C VAL A 22 8.18 20.80 -55.64
N GLU A 23 6.89 20.52 -55.57
CA GLU A 23 6.06 20.92 -54.44
C GLU A 23 6.21 19.89 -53.33
N VAL A 24 6.59 20.35 -52.15
CA VAL A 24 6.70 19.53 -50.93
C VAL A 24 5.58 19.96 -50.01
N GLU A 25 4.78 19.00 -49.58
CA GLU A 25 3.65 19.21 -48.69
C GLU A 25 3.91 18.59 -47.32
N ALA A 26 3.43 19.26 -46.28
CA ALA A 26 3.33 18.75 -44.92
C ALA A 26 1.90 18.94 -44.43
N ARG A 27 1.34 17.92 -43.78
CA ARG A 27 -0.05 17.90 -43.29
C ARG A 27 -0.07 17.67 -41.78
N ALA A 28 -1.00 18.32 -41.08
CA ALA A 28 -1.26 18.13 -39.66
C ALA A 28 -2.78 18.19 -39.41
N VAL A 29 -3.33 17.27 -38.61
CA VAL A 29 -4.78 17.19 -38.36
C VAL A 29 -5.06 17.08 -36.87
N ALA A 30 -5.46 18.19 -36.24
CA ALA A 30 -5.97 18.20 -34.88
C ALA A 30 -7.50 17.95 -34.86
N GLY A 31 -7.92 16.77 -34.43
CA GLY A 31 -9.33 16.44 -34.18
C GLY A 31 -9.63 16.35 -32.69
N LEU A 32 -10.85 16.73 -32.28
CA LEU A 32 -11.37 16.35 -30.96
C LEU A 32 -11.78 14.88 -31.06
N VAL A 33 -11.08 14.02 -30.33
CA VAL A 33 -11.49 12.63 -30.15
C VAL A 33 -11.94 12.52 -28.69
N ASP A 34 -13.23 12.29 -28.47
CA ASP A 34 -13.75 11.97 -27.14
C ASP A 34 -13.22 10.59 -26.77
N ARG A 35 -12.21 10.56 -25.88
CA ARG A 35 -11.63 9.32 -25.36
C ARG A 35 -12.14 9.08 -23.94
N ASN A 36 -12.74 7.93 -23.68
CA ASN A 36 -13.11 7.50 -22.33
C ASN A 36 -11.94 6.73 -21.71
N ILE A 37 -10.82 7.41 -21.45
CA ILE A 37 -9.66 6.73 -20.84
C ILE A 37 -10.01 6.34 -19.41
N GLY A 38 -10.05 5.04 -19.16
CA GLY A 38 -10.28 4.44 -17.84
C GLY A 38 -8.97 4.14 -17.11
N VAL A 39 -7.92 3.76 -17.86
CA VAL A 39 -6.60 3.45 -17.31
C VAL A 39 -5.53 4.22 -18.08
N TYR A 40 -4.71 4.97 -17.36
CA TYR A 40 -3.64 5.79 -17.90
C TYR A 40 -2.33 5.54 -17.15
N ALA A 41 -1.38 4.84 -17.78
CA ALA A 41 -0.03 4.69 -17.28
C ALA A 41 0.83 5.87 -17.78
N ILE A 42 1.19 6.78 -16.85
CA ILE A 42 1.75 8.11 -17.14
C ILE A 42 3.23 8.04 -17.54
N ASP A 43 3.99 7.07 -17.02
CA ASP A 43 5.44 7.07 -17.17
C ASP A 43 5.86 7.12 -18.66
N PRO A 44 6.71 8.09 -19.08
CA PRO A 44 7.01 8.32 -20.48
C PRO A 44 8.03 7.34 -21.08
N SER A 45 8.71 6.52 -20.28
CA SER A 45 9.90 5.78 -20.75
C SER A 45 10.07 4.36 -20.19
N GLN A 46 9.35 4.00 -19.14
CA GLN A 46 9.59 2.75 -18.43
C GLN A 46 9.11 1.52 -19.20
N LYS A 47 9.89 0.44 -19.11
CA LYS A 47 9.42 -0.92 -19.44
C LYS A 47 8.33 -1.33 -18.43
N GLY A 48 7.28 -1.99 -18.92
CA GLY A 48 6.16 -2.41 -18.08
C GLY A 48 5.49 -1.24 -17.35
N ALA A 49 5.27 -0.14 -18.07
CA ALA A 49 4.43 0.95 -17.56
C ALA A 49 2.99 0.47 -17.34
N LEU A 50 2.53 -0.46 -18.19
CA LEU A 50 1.36 -1.29 -17.95
C LEU A 50 1.79 -2.76 -17.83
N THR A 51 1.38 -3.45 -16.78
CA THR A 51 1.59 -4.90 -16.63
C THR A 51 0.28 -5.63 -16.31
N VAL A 52 0.07 -6.76 -16.97
CA VAL A 52 -1.02 -7.70 -16.69
C VAL A 52 -0.39 -9.02 -16.32
N ALA A 53 -0.54 -9.44 -15.06
CA ALA A 53 0.14 -10.61 -14.54
C ALA A 53 -0.30 -11.91 -15.23
N LYS A 54 0.55 -12.94 -15.12
CA LYS A 54 0.29 -14.27 -15.68
C LYS A 54 -1.08 -14.79 -15.23
N GLY A 55 -1.91 -15.19 -16.19
CA GLY A 55 -3.25 -15.75 -15.92
C GLY A 55 -4.28 -14.75 -15.40
N ALA A 56 -3.96 -13.46 -15.29
CA ALA A 56 -4.91 -12.45 -14.85
C ALA A 56 -6.02 -12.24 -15.90
N ARG A 57 -7.23 -11.93 -15.44
CA ARG A 57 -8.37 -11.56 -16.28
C ARG A 57 -8.90 -10.20 -15.84
N VAL A 58 -8.76 -9.22 -16.71
CA VAL A 58 -9.14 -7.83 -16.45
C VAL A 58 -10.12 -7.43 -17.54
N ASP A 59 -11.35 -7.12 -17.16
CA ASP A 59 -12.36 -6.61 -18.08
C ASP A 59 -12.62 -5.14 -17.76
N ILE A 60 -12.41 -4.27 -18.75
CA ILE A 60 -12.58 -2.83 -18.68
C ILE A 60 -13.53 -2.40 -19.82
N PRO A 61 -14.80 -2.85 -19.77
CA PRO A 61 -15.75 -2.56 -20.83
C PRO A 61 -15.92 -1.04 -21.00
N GLU A 62 -16.08 -0.59 -22.24
CA GLU A 62 -16.43 0.81 -22.57
C GLU A 62 -15.35 1.88 -22.25
N CYS A 63 -14.17 1.48 -21.76
CA CYS A 63 -13.05 2.38 -21.50
C CYS A 63 -11.81 2.06 -22.35
N ASP A 64 -11.06 3.11 -22.65
CA ASP A 64 -9.75 3.00 -23.28
C ASP A 64 -8.66 2.83 -22.22
N VAL A 65 -7.65 2.02 -22.55
CA VAL A 65 -6.39 1.91 -21.83
C VAL A 65 -5.31 2.65 -22.62
N PHE A 66 -4.57 3.54 -21.97
CA PHE A 66 -3.49 4.27 -22.60
C PHE A 66 -2.18 4.13 -21.83
N VAL A 67 -1.11 3.85 -22.56
CA VAL A 67 0.24 3.66 -22.01
C VAL A 67 1.19 4.68 -22.65
N ASN A 68 1.63 5.65 -21.85
CA ASN A 68 2.39 6.80 -22.31
C ASN A 68 3.87 6.50 -22.61
N SER A 69 4.35 5.31 -22.22
CA SER A 69 5.76 4.94 -22.33
C SER A 69 6.20 4.67 -23.76
N GLN A 70 7.32 5.27 -24.18
CA GLN A 70 7.99 5.02 -25.47
C GLN A 70 8.79 3.71 -25.52
N SER A 71 8.87 2.95 -24.42
CA SER A 71 9.60 1.69 -24.39
C SER A 71 9.05 0.69 -25.41
N ARG A 72 9.92 -0.08 -26.07
CA ARG A 72 9.50 -1.19 -26.96
C ARG A 72 8.68 -2.26 -26.23
N ALA A 73 8.80 -2.31 -24.91
CA ALA A 73 8.10 -3.22 -24.01
C ALA A 73 7.32 -2.42 -22.96
N ALA A 74 6.61 -1.37 -23.39
CA ALA A 74 5.87 -0.45 -22.53
C ALA A 74 4.67 -1.14 -21.85
N ALA A 75 3.93 -1.97 -22.58
CA ALA A 75 2.85 -2.80 -22.05
C ALA A 75 3.24 -4.28 -22.06
N LEU A 76 3.02 -5.00 -20.96
CA LEU A 76 3.38 -6.41 -20.82
C LEU A 76 2.15 -7.23 -20.41
N ALA A 77 1.83 -8.24 -21.19
CA ALA A 77 0.87 -9.28 -20.81
C ALA A 77 1.60 -10.59 -20.51
N GLY A 78 1.44 -11.10 -19.28
CA GLY A 78 1.97 -12.40 -18.89
C GLY A 78 1.27 -13.55 -19.59
N ALA A 79 1.88 -14.74 -19.57
CA ALA A 79 1.32 -15.91 -20.23
C ALA A 79 -0.12 -16.22 -19.74
N GLY A 80 -1.06 -16.38 -20.67
CA GLY A 80 -2.46 -16.66 -20.37
C GLY A 80 -3.22 -15.50 -19.71
N ALA A 81 -2.63 -14.30 -19.65
CA ALA A 81 -3.33 -13.09 -19.26
C ALA A 81 -4.40 -12.72 -20.29
N ARG A 82 -5.42 -11.98 -19.85
CA ARG A 82 -6.46 -11.42 -20.70
C ARG A 82 -6.90 -10.07 -20.16
N LEU A 83 -6.61 -9.00 -20.88
CA LEU A 83 -7.10 -7.65 -20.66
C LEU A 83 -8.06 -7.31 -21.80
N THR A 84 -9.34 -7.15 -21.49
CA THR A 84 -10.37 -6.69 -22.41
C THR A 84 -10.64 -5.21 -22.19
N ALA A 85 -10.57 -4.38 -23.22
CA ALA A 85 -10.87 -2.94 -23.13
C ALA A 85 -11.60 -2.46 -24.40
N GLY A 86 -12.15 -1.23 -24.37
CA GLY A 86 -12.69 -0.58 -25.55
C GLY A 86 -11.61 -0.31 -26.61
N ARG A 87 -10.43 0.12 -26.15
CA ARG A 87 -9.21 0.27 -26.95
C ARG A 87 -7.99 0.14 -26.06
N VAL A 88 -6.87 -0.32 -26.62
CA VAL A 88 -5.57 -0.25 -25.97
C VAL A 88 -4.64 0.55 -26.88
N GLU A 89 -4.11 1.67 -26.40
CA GLU A 89 -3.19 2.53 -27.13
C GLU A 89 -1.87 2.65 -26.38
N VAL A 90 -0.76 2.50 -27.09
CA VAL A 90 0.59 2.48 -26.51
C VAL A 90 1.49 3.38 -27.34
N VAL A 91 2.26 4.24 -26.67
CA VAL A 91 3.21 5.13 -27.36
C VAL A 91 4.37 4.31 -27.96
N GLY A 92 4.97 3.44 -27.15
CA GLY A 92 6.03 2.52 -27.56
C GLY A 92 5.50 1.21 -28.14
N GLY A 93 5.93 0.08 -27.59
CA GLY A 93 5.52 -1.27 -27.99
C GLY A 93 4.96 -2.11 -26.83
N TYR A 94 4.56 -3.33 -27.13
CA TYR A 94 4.02 -4.27 -26.15
C TYR A 94 4.60 -5.68 -26.35
N GLU A 95 4.57 -6.49 -25.28
CA GLU A 95 4.95 -7.91 -25.29
C GLU A 95 3.79 -8.75 -24.72
N GLY A 96 3.57 -9.95 -25.30
CA GLY A 96 2.49 -10.87 -24.93
C GLY A 96 1.24 -10.80 -25.82
N ASP A 97 0.37 -11.78 -25.71
CA ASP A 97 -0.87 -12.00 -26.50
C ASP A 97 -2.16 -11.80 -25.69
N GLY A 98 -2.03 -11.19 -24.50
CA GLY A 98 -3.10 -11.06 -23.52
C GLY A 98 -3.92 -9.78 -23.61
N PHE A 99 -3.90 -9.05 -24.73
CA PHE A 99 -4.61 -7.78 -24.91
C PHE A 99 -5.74 -7.92 -25.95
N TYR A 100 -6.93 -7.39 -25.64
CA TYR A 100 -8.11 -7.52 -26.49
C TYR A 100 -8.89 -6.19 -26.50
N PRO A 101 -8.92 -5.43 -27.60
CA PRO A 101 -8.23 -5.69 -28.88
C PRO A 101 -6.70 -5.59 -28.76
N ASP A 102 -5.98 -6.00 -29.81
CA ASP A 102 -4.53 -5.81 -29.91
C ASP A 102 -4.16 -4.32 -29.73
N PRO A 103 -3.06 -3.99 -29.03
CA PRO A 103 -2.68 -2.60 -28.79
C PRO A 103 -2.29 -1.84 -30.07
N GLU A 104 -2.86 -0.65 -30.24
CA GLU A 104 -2.45 0.33 -31.25
C GLU A 104 -1.16 1.02 -30.79
N THR A 105 -0.05 0.79 -31.49
CA THR A 105 1.28 1.34 -31.14
C THR A 105 1.59 2.63 -31.90
N GLY A 106 2.62 3.37 -31.46
CA GLY A 106 3.06 4.60 -32.12
C GLY A 106 2.17 5.82 -31.82
N ALA A 107 1.37 5.75 -30.76
CA ALA A 107 0.60 6.90 -30.30
C ALA A 107 1.54 8.04 -29.87
N SER A 108 1.08 9.30 -29.98
CA SER A 108 1.80 10.42 -29.39
C SER A 108 1.65 10.43 -27.88
N GLN A 109 2.73 10.78 -27.16
CA GLN A 109 2.66 10.98 -25.72
C GLN A 109 1.65 12.05 -25.36
N ILE A 110 1.03 11.87 -24.20
CA ILE A 110 0.08 12.82 -23.66
C ILE A 110 0.57 13.29 -22.29
N ALA A 111 0.39 14.58 -22.01
CA ALA A 111 0.63 15.12 -20.68
C ALA A 111 -0.32 14.49 -19.65
N ASP A 112 0.02 14.59 -18.38
CA ASP A 112 -0.82 14.07 -17.30
C ASP A 112 -2.18 14.80 -17.30
N PRO A 113 -3.31 14.11 -17.55
CA PRO A 113 -4.64 14.73 -17.61
C PRO A 113 -5.07 15.37 -16.29
N LEU A 114 -4.44 15.02 -15.17
CA LEU A 114 -4.78 15.47 -13.83
C LEU A 114 -3.69 16.36 -13.23
N GLU A 115 -2.73 16.86 -14.01
CA GLU A 115 -1.64 17.72 -13.51
C GLU A 115 -2.17 18.98 -12.80
N ASP A 116 -3.24 19.58 -13.33
CA ASP A 116 -3.84 20.81 -12.81
C ASP A 116 -4.82 20.60 -11.64
N LEU A 117 -5.08 19.35 -11.23
CA LEU A 117 -6.00 19.08 -10.12
C LEU A 117 -5.45 19.70 -8.82
N PRO A 118 -6.18 20.61 -8.14
CA PRO A 118 -5.66 21.34 -6.99
C PRO A 118 -5.40 20.41 -5.81
N ALA A 119 -4.19 20.43 -5.27
CA ALA A 119 -3.87 19.69 -4.06
C ALA A 119 -4.68 20.24 -2.86
N PRO A 120 -5.15 19.39 -1.93
CA PRO A 120 -5.79 19.86 -0.71
C PRO A 120 -4.87 20.79 0.09
N SER A 121 -5.40 21.90 0.57
CA SER A 121 -4.69 22.76 1.53
C SER A 121 -4.80 22.17 2.94
N TYR A 122 -3.69 22.02 3.64
CA TYR A 122 -3.65 21.56 5.02
C TYR A 122 -2.50 22.22 5.78
N SER A 123 -2.57 22.24 7.11
CA SER A 123 -1.52 22.76 7.99
C SER A 123 -1.50 22.00 9.30
N GLY A 124 -0.31 21.76 9.85
CA GLY A 124 -0.16 21.03 11.11
C GLY A 124 -0.56 19.55 11.01
N CYS A 125 -0.90 18.96 12.14
CA CYS A 125 -1.39 17.60 12.29
C CYS A 125 -2.60 17.64 13.24
N ASP A 126 -3.70 16.99 12.88
CA ASP A 126 -4.84 16.78 13.79
C ASP A 126 -4.63 15.52 14.63
N HIS A 127 -3.94 14.54 14.04
CA HIS A 127 -3.55 13.30 14.68
C HIS A 127 -2.05 13.05 14.46
N TYR A 128 -1.34 12.73 15.53
CA TYR A 128 0.07 12.38 15.53
C TYR A 128 0.24 10.86 15.68
N GLY A 129 1.23 10.31 14.98
CA GLY A 129 1.48 8.88 14.92
C GLY A 129 0.45 8.12 14.08
N THR A 130 0.67 6.82 13.90
CA THR A 130 -0.24 5.94 13.17
C THR A 130 -1.55 5.72 13.93
N VAL A 131 -2.67 5.98 13.28
CA VAL A 131 -4.00 5.73 13.85
C VAL A 131 -4.41 4.28 13.58
N THR A 132 -4.25 3.40 14.58
CA THR A 132 -4.65 1.99 14.47
C THR A 132 -6.13 1.76 14.83
N VAL A 133 -6.83 0.95 14.05
CA VAL A 133 -8.25 0.60 14.19
C VAL A 133 -8.40 -0.92 14.30
N ARG A 134 -8.76 -1.42 15.49
CA ARG A 134 -8.99 -2.86 15.79
C ARG A 134 -10.47 -3.26 15.95
N GLY A 135 -11.35 -2.27 16.10
CA GLY A 135 -12.79 -2.46 16.24
C GLY A 135 -13.56 -1.45 15.40
N LYS A 136 -14.83 -1.21 15.74
CA LYS A 136 -15.63 -0.19 15.05
C LYS A 136 -15.18 1.21 15.42
N ARG A 137 -14.71 1.98 14.44
CA ARG A 137 -14.32 3.38 14.63
C ARG A 137 -14.83 4.25 13.50
N ARG A 138 -15.32 5.44 13.85
CA ARG A 138 -15.64 6.50 12.91
C ARG A 138 -14.55 7.57 12.99
N LEU A 139 -13.97 7.94 11.86
CA LEU A 139 -13.00 9.03 11.77
C LEU A 139 -13.62 10.21 11.03
N ARG A 140 -13.20 11.42 11.41
CA ARG A 140 -13.59 12.67 10.74
C ARG A 140 -12.50 13.11 9.77
N PRO A 141 -12.83 13.90 8.73
CA PRO A 141 -11.83 14.53 7.88
C PRO A 141 -10.78 15.29 8.71
N GLY A 142 -9.52 15.24 8.30
CA GLY A 142 -8.41 15.84 9.04
C GLY A 142 -7.03 15.39 8.53
N VAL A 143 -5.99 15.86 9.21
CA VAL A 143 -4.58 15.57 8.93
C VAL A 143 -4.03 14.50 9.88
N TYR A 144 -3.67 13.35 9.31
CA TYR A 144 -3.16 12.17 9.98
C TYR A 144 -1.66 12.03 9.72
N CYS A 145 -0.83 12.45 10.68
CA CYS A 145 0.62 12.47 10.57
C CYS A 145 1.24 11.17 11.10
N GLY A 146 1.30 10.15 10.25
CA GLY A 146 1.67 8.78 10.62
C GLY A 146 0.73 7.74 10.00
N GLY A 147 -0.32 8.19 9.30
CA GLY A 147 -1.20 7.33 8.53
C GLY A 147 -2.31 6.68 9.36
N ILE A 148 -3.02 5.76 8.72
CA ILE A 148 -4.14 5.02 9.31
C ILE A 148 -3.94 3.54 9.01
N ASP A 149 -4.01 2.72 10.05
CA ASP A 149 -3.93 1.27 9.93
C ASP A 149 -5.23 0.65 10.45
N VAL A 150 -5.92 -0.12 9.62
CA VAL A 150 -7.05 -0.96 10.01
C VAL A 150 -6.54 -2.39 10.07
N VAL A 151 -6.54 -2.97 11.26
CA VAL A 151 -5.94 -4.28 11.54
C VAL A 151 -6.95 -5.18 12.24
N ASP A 152 -6.65 -6.48 12.35
CA ASP A 152 -7.56 -7.47 12.91
C ASP A 152 -8.94 -7.39 12.21
N ASP A 153 -10.03 -7.43 13.00
CA ASP A 153 -11.41 -7.28 12.52
C ASP A 153 -11.88 -5.81 12.56
N GLY A 154 -10.94 -4.86 12.43
CA GLY A 154 -11.21 -3.42 12.45
C GLY A 154 -12.25 -2.98 11.43
N GLN A 155 -13.19 -2.14 11.86
CA GLN A 155 -14.28 -1.64 11.02
C GLN A 155 -14.22 -0.11 11.01
N LEU A 156 -13.56 0.46 10.01
CA LEU A 156 -13.39 1.89 9.86
C LEU A 156 -14.52 2.49 9.03
N VAL A 157 -15.13 3.56 9.54
CA VAL A 157 -16.08 4.40 8.79
C VAL A 157 -15.52 5.82 8.70
N LEU A 158 -15.34 6.31 7.50
CA LEU A 158 -14.95 7.68 7.20
C LEU A 158 -16.21 8.54 7.02
N GLU A 159 -16.29 9.66 7.73
CA GLU A 159 -17.24 10.73 7.41
C GLU A 159 -16.83 11.44 6.10
N SER A 160 -17.78 12.04 5.39
CA SER A 160 -17.49 12.72 4.12
C SER A 160 -16.49 13.86 4.32
N GLY A 161 -15.47 13.92 3.45
CA GLY A 161 -14.47 14.99 3.42
C GLY A 161 -13.08 14.49 3.03
N VAL A 162 -12.07 15.32 3.30
CA VAL A 162 -10.68 15.06 2.90
C VAL A 162 -9.86 14.52 4.08
N TYR A 163 -9.20 13.38 3.86
CA TYR A 163 -8.27 12.76 4.79
C TYR A 163 -6.86 12.95 4.25
N VAL A 164 -6.06 13.79 4.91
CA VAL A 164 -4.66 14.02 4.54
C VAL A 164 -3.78 13.08 5.34
N LEU A 165 -3.20 12.08 4.69
CA LEU A 165 -2.26 11.14 5.28
C LEU A 165 -0.85 11.68 5.03
N ARG A 166 -0.33 12.39 6.03
CA ARG A 166 0.96 13.08 5.98
C ARG A 166 2.04 12.15 6.54
N GLY A 167 2.53 11.27 5.68
CA GLY A 167 3.40 10.15 6.04
C GLY A 167 2.63 8.91 6.49
N GLY A 168 3.28 7.75 6.46
CA GLY A 168 2.76 6.48 6.99
C GLY A 168 1.72 5.77 6.11
N GLY A 169 0.91 6.51 5.34
CA GLY A 169 -0.01 5.98 4.33
C GLY A 169 -1.33 5.45 4.90
N LEU A 170 -2.01 4.59 4.13
CA LEU A 170 -3.23 3.89 4.55
C LEU A 170 -2.99 2.38 4.45
N ARG A 171 -3.21 1.63 5.51
CA ARG A 171 -3.18 0.15 5.48
C ARG A 171 -4.48 -0.44 5.97
N VAL A 172 -4.99 -1.43 5.26
CA VAL A 172 -6.19 -2.17 5.65
C VAL A 172 -5.90 -3.66 5.53
N GLY A 173 -5.79 -4.35 6.66
CA GLY A 173 -5.73 -5.82 6.77
C GLY A 173 -4.36 -6.49 6.91
N LYS A 174 -3.30 -5.76 7.27
CA LYS A 174 -1.96 -6.36 7.42
C LYS A 174 -1.71 -7.23 8.66
N GLN A 175 -2.56 -7.17 9.70
CA GLN A 175 -2.29 -7.89 10.97
C GLN A 175 -3.44 -8.82 11.33
N CYS A 176 -3.20 -10.12 11.12
CA CYS A 176 -4.06 -11.24 11.47
C CYS A 176 -3.23 -12.38 12.07
N GLU A 177 -2.18 -12.04 12.80
CA GLU A 177 -1.37 -13.05 13.48
C GLU A 177 -2.08 -13.47 14.78
N PRO A 178 -2.13 -14.76 15.12
CA PRO A 178 -2.58 -15.16 16.45
C PRO A 178 -1.62 -14.52 17.45
N GLN A 179 -2.13 -13.73 18.41
CA GLN A 179 -1.33 -13.45 19.59
C GLN A 179 -0.99 -14.79 20.23
N GLU A 180 0.29 -15.13 20.34
CA GLU A 180 0.71 -16.26 21.16
C GLU A 180 0.11 -16.04 22.55
N LEU A 181 -0.86 -16.87 22.94
CA LEU A 181 -1.28 -16.94 24.33
C LEU A 181 -0.02 -17.25 25.14
N PRO A 182 0.25 -16.54 26.26
CA PRO A 182 1.39 -16.88 27.09
C PRO A 182 1.25 -18.36 27.46
N LYS A 183 2.19 -19.19 27.01
CA LYS A 183 2.27 -20.58 27.41
C LYS A 183 2.27 -20.56 28.94
N SER A 184 1.21 -21.07 29.56
CA SER A 184 1.28 -21.37 30.98
C SER A 184 2.31 -22.48 31.08
N ASP A 185 3.50 -22.15 31.59
CA ASP A 185 4.47 -23.15 32.00
C ASP A 185 3.75 -24.04 33.02
N HIS A 186 3.31 -25.21 32.56
CA HIS A 186 3.05 -26.31 33.46
C HIS A 186 4.43 -26.73 33.92
N GLY A 187 4.83 -26.19 35.08
CA GLY A 187 6.08 -26.55 35.74
C GLY A 187 6.19 -28.06 35.74
N ASP A 188 7.30 -28.55 35.19
CA ASP A 188 7.70 -29.93 35.34
C ASP A 188 7.72 -30.22 36.84
N SER A 189 6.70 -30.95 37.29
CA SER A 189 6.70 -31.52 38.62
C SER A 189 7.75 -32.62 38.61
N ASP A 190 8.97 -32.23 38.99
CA ASP A 190 10.09 -33.13 39.22
C ASP A 190 9.61 -34.31 40.07
N HIS A 191 9.58 -35.49 39.45
CA HIS A 191 9.41 -36.74 40.17
C HIS A 191 10.71 -36.98 40.94
N GLY A 192 10.71 -36.56 42.20
CA GLY A 192 11.80 -36.81 43.13
C GLY A 192 12.17 -38.29 43.16
N GLU A 193 13.45 -38.56 42.87
CA GLU A 193 14.05 -39.86 43.07
C GLU A 193 13.98 -40.20 44.56
N SER A 194 13.25 -41.27 44.89
CA SER A 194 13.20 -41.84 46.22
C SER A 194 14.41 -42.74 46.44
N ASP A 195 15.49 -42.17 46.98
CA ASP A 195 16.62 -42.95 47.50
C ASP A 195 16.35 -43.42 48.93
N HIS A 196 16.49 -44.74 49.12
CA HIS A 196 16.34 -45.45 50.38
C HIS A 196 17.71 -45.79 51.01
N GLY A 197 17.82 -45.55 52.33
CA GLY A 197 18.80 -46.15 53.26
C GLY A 197 20.17 -45.45 53.29
N ASP A 198 20.82 -45.16 54.42
CA ASP A 198 20.73 -45.74 55.76
C ASP A 198 21.36 -44.80 56.82
N SER A 199 20.95 -45.05 58.07
CA SER A 199 21.76 -44.97 59.32
C SER A 199 22.06 -43.64 60.03
N GLU A 200 21.28 -43.45 61.12
CA GLU A 200 21.64 -43.15 62.52
C GLU A 200 22.90 -42.33 62.88
N HIS A 201 22.72 -41.17 63.56
CA HIS A 201 22.85 -41.02 65.03
C HIS A 201 22.99 -39.54 65.48
N ALA A 202 22.13 -39.19 66.45
CA ALA A 202 22.37 -38.38 67.66
C ALA A 202 23.02 -36.97 67.64
N SER A 203 22.22 -36.05 68.20
CA SER A 203 22.54 -34.96 69.16
C SER A 203 23.29 -33.71 68.67
N ALA A 204 22.61 -32.55 68.73
CA ALA A 204 22.84 -31.50 69.74
C ALA A 204 21.93 -30.28 69.49
N SER A 205 21.32 -29.77 70.57
CA SER A 205 20.63 -28.48 70.66
C SER A 205 21.60 -27.30 70.57
N HIS A 206 21.15 -26.13 70.10
CA HIS A 206 21.39 -24.74 70.57
C HIS A 206 20.76 -23.81 69.51
N GLY A 207 20.02 -22.74 69.75
CA GLY A 207 19.54 -22.00 70.92
C GLY A 207 18.67 -20.84 70.36
N ASP A 208 17.81 -20.27 71.20
CA ASP A 208 16.87 -19.20 70.84
C ASP A 208 17.54 -17.95 70.26
N SER A 209 16.84 -17.28 69.34
CA SER A 209 17.10 -15.88 68.96
C SER A 209 15.81 -15.25 68.41
N ASP A 210 14.98 -14.74 69.32
CA ASP A 210 13.91 -13.79 69.00
C ASP A 210 14.50 -12.51 68.42
N HIS A 211 14.15 -12.15 67.19
CA HIS A 211 14.29 -10.79 66.69
C HIS A 211 13.13 -10.38 65.77
N GLY A 212 12.25 -9.55 66.34
CA GLY A 212 11.69 -8.36 65.72
C GLY A 212 10.77 -8.55 64.52
N ALA A 213 9.46 -8.42 64.77
CA ALA A 213 8.52 -8.05 63.73
C ALA A 213 8.93 -6.71 63.10
N SER A 214 9.43 -6.74 61.87
CA SER A 214 9.51 -5.57 61.00
C SER A 214 8.25 -5.52 60.15
N ASP A 215 7.43 -4.51 60.43
CA ASP A 215 6.36 -4.00 59.57
C ASP A 215 6.91 -3.88 58.14
N HIS A 216 6.41 -4.72 57.24
CA HIS A 216 6.49 -4.42 55.82
C HIS A 216 5.39 -3.41 55.51
N GLY A 217 5.80 -2.14 55.45
CA GLY A 217 5.01 -1.07 54.89
C GLY A 217 4.53 -1.48 53.51
N ASP A 218 3.21 -1.41 53.34
CA ASP A 218 2.51 -1.47 52.07
C ASP A 218 3.04 -0.32 51.20
N SER A 219 4.00 -0.63 50.33
CA SER A 219 4.47 0.32 49.34
C SER A 219 3.43 0.32 48.22
N ASP A 220 2.55 1.32 48.28
CA ASP A 220 1.72 1.77 47.17
C ASP A 220 2.57 1.79 45.89
N HIS A 221 2.41 0.76 45.07
CA HIS A 221 2.87 0.79 43.69
C HIS A 221 2.02 1.83 42.97
N THR A 222 2.46 3.09 43.00
CA THR A 222 1.84 4.13 42.19
C THR A 222 1.97 3.72 40.73
N ALA A 223 0.82 3.58 40.07
CA ALA A 223 0.78 3.19 38.67
C ALA A 223 1.49 4.26 37.84
N LYS A 224 2.63 3.89 37.24
CA LYS A 224 3.34 4.74 36.28
C LYS A 224 2.72 4.57 34.91
N VAL A 225 2.62 5.66 34.17
CA VAL A 225 2.14 5.71 32.79
C VAL A 225 3.23 6.28 31.90
N THR A 226 3.43 5.65 30.75
CA THR A 226 4.41 6.12 29.76
C THR A 226 3.82 7.26 28.95
N VAL A 227 4.59 8.32 28.74
CA VAL A 227 4.22 9.48 27.90
C VAL A 227 5.37 9.85 26.96
N CYS A 228 5.05 10.35 25.77
CA CYS A 228 6.01 10.95 24.86
C CYS A 228 5.99 12.46 25.05
N HIS A 229 7.14 13.02 25.44
CA HIS A 229 7.34 14.44 25.67
C HIS A 229 8.09 15.07 24.51
N VAL A 230 7.55 16.15 23.94
CA VAL A 230 8.13 16.84 22.78
C VAL A 230 8.65 18.22 23.20
N SER A 231 9.98 18.40 23.18
CA SER A 231 10.61 19.69 23.46
C SER A 231 11.29 20.23 22.19
N GLY A 232 10.57 21.09 21.47
CA GLY A 232 11.03 21.62 20.18
C GLY A 232 11.07 20.53 19.12
N SER A 233 12.27 20.09 18.73
CA SER A 233 12.51 19.01 17.75
C SER A 233 13.08 17.73 18.37
N ARG A 234 13.12 17.63 19.71
CA ARG A 234 13.61 16.45 20.43
C ARG A 234 12.44 15.79 21.14
N GLU A 235 12.29 14.50 20.93
CA GLU A 235 11.29 13.67 21.58
C GLU A 235 11.97 12.81 22.64
N GLN A 236 11.34 12.71 23.80
CA GLN A 236 11.83 11.90 24.91
C GLN A 236 10.67 11.08 25.48
N THR A 237 10.87 9.76 25.53
CA THR A 237 9.95 8.88 26.26
C THR A 237 10.19 9.06 27.75
N LEU A 238 9.14 9.39 28.49
CA LEU A 238 9.16 9.56 29.93
C LEU A 238 8.16 8.61 30.59
N GLU A 239 8.48 8.10 31.77
CA GLU A 239 7.50 7.47 32.66
C GLU A 239 7.10 8.48 33.73
N VAL A 240 5.81 8.79 33.79
CA VAL A 240 5.25 9.76 34.73
C VAL A 240 4.21 9.07 35.61
N GLU A 241 3.99 9.59 36.80
CA GLU A 241 2.95 9.07 37.69
C GLU A 241 1.56 9.25 37.04
N ALA A 242 0.66 8.27 37.18
CA ALA A 242 -0.69 8.36 36.62
C ALA A 242 -1.45 9.63 37.06
N SER A 243 -1.16 10.14 38.27
CA SER A 243 -1.72 11.39 38.80
C SER A 243 -1.20 12.64 38.08
N ALA A 244 -0.04 12.58 37.43
CA ALA A 244 0.56 13.66 36.66
C ALA A 244 0.16 13.65 35.17
N LEU A 245 -0.45 12.55 34.70
CA LEU A 245 -0.83 12.38 33.29
C LEU A 245 -1.68 13.53 32.76
N ALA A 246 -2.67 13.99 33.53
CA ALA A 246 -3.55 15.08 33.10
C ALA A 246 -2.78 16.39 32.84
N THR A 247 -1.73 16.66 33.63
CA THR A 247 -0.87 17.84 33.46
C THR A 247 0.07 17.69 32.28
N HIS A 248 0.64 16.49 32.07
CA HIS A 248 1.48 16.19 30.91
C HIS A 248 0.69 16.29 29.58
N LEU A 249 -0.52 15.72 29.53
CA LEU A 249 -1.43 15.84 28.38
C LEU A 249 -1.85 17.31 28.11
N ALA A 250 -2.06 18.10 29.17
CA ALA A 250 -2.39 19.53 29.02
C ALA A 250 -1.22 20.38 28.49
N HIS A 251 0.01 19.87 28.59
CA HIS A 251 1.23 20.55 28.17
C HIS A 251 1.78 20.03 26.82
N GLY A 252 1.01 19.20 26.12
CA GLY A 252 1.32 18.74 24.76
C GLY A 252 1.99 17.38 24.66
N ASP A 253 2.11 16.64 25.77
CA ASP A 253 2.62 15.27 25.77
C ASP A 253 1.52 14.27 25.36
N SER A 254 1.92 13.12 24.81
CA SER A 254 0.98 12.06 24.40
C SER A 254 1.17 10.80 25.22
N LEU A 255 0.09 10.05 25.51
CA LEU A 255 0.18 8.77 26.20
C LEU A 255 0.86 7.70 25.31
N GLY A 256 1.86 6.99 25.84
CA GLY A 256 2.64 5.96 25.14
C GLY A 256 4.14 6.28 25.09
N LYS A 257 4.97 5.30 24.67
CA LYS A 257 6.38 5.56 24.34
C LYS A 257 6.44 6.54 23.16
N CYS A 258 7.52 7.31 23.02
CA CYS A 258 7.88 7.85 21.71
C CYS A 258 8.30 6.66 20.83
N SER A 259 7.33 5.95 20.29
CA SER A 259 7.56 5.04 19.18
C SER A 259 7.99 5.91 18.00
N ASN A 260 9.07 5.50 17.32
CA ASN A 260 9.34 5.87 15.93
C ASN A 260 8.00 6.08 15.24
N LEU A 261 7.69 7.31 14.81
CA LEU A 261 6.34 7.76 14.48
C LEU A 261 5.64 6.96 13.35
N CYS A 262 6.32 5.95 12.79
CA CYS A 262 5.97 5.19 11.60
C CYS A 262 6.11 3.67 11.77
N GLU A 263 6.54 3.17 12.93
CA GLU A 263 6.69 1.72 13.16
C GLU A 263 5.60 1.21 14.11
N ALA A 264 4.53 0.69 13.51
CA ALA A 264 3.97 -0.55 14.01
C ALA A 264 4.50 -1.68 13.11
N SER A 265 5.39 -2.50 13.68
CA SER A 265 5.93 -3.78 13.18
C SER A 265 6.92 -3.78 11.99
N ALA A 266 8.16 -3.35 12.23
CA ALA A 266 9.32 -3.92 11.57
C ALA A 266 10.29 -4.47 12.64
N ASP A 267 10.05 -5.70 13.07
CA ASP A 267 11.05 -6.47 13.82
C ASP A 267 12.09 -6.96 12.82
N HIS A 268 13.04 -6.09 12.48
CA HIS A 268 14.29 -6.50 11.86
C HIS A 268 15.25 -6.84 12.98
N GLY A 269 15.41 -8.14 13.24
CA GLY A 269 16.49 -8.67 14.05
C GLY A 269 17.83 -8.35 13.39
N ASP A 270 18.40 -7.21 13.76
CA ASP A 270 19.84 -6.99 13.65
C ASP A 270 20.51 -7.81 14.76
N SER A 271 21.21 -8.85 14.35
CA SER A 271 22.26 -9.46 15.15
C SER A 271 23.54 -9.45 14.35
N ASP A 272 24.26 -8.35 14.48
CA ASP A 272 25.65 -8.20 14.04
C ASP A 272 26.61 -8.87 15.03
N HIS A 273 27.57 -9.58 14.44
CA HIS A 273 28.93 -9.94 14.90
C HIS A 273 29.14 -10.97 16.04
N GLY A 274 29.73 -12.09 15.62
CA GLY A 274 30.62 -12.92 16.43
C GLY A 274 31.46 -13.82 15.54
N GLU A 275 32.68 -13.37 15.20
CA GLU A 275 33.71 -14.22 14.58
C GLU A 275 34.24 -15.24 15.60
N SER A 276 34.35 -16.51 15.21
CA SER A 276 35.39 -17.41 15.72
C SER A 276 35.62 -18.57 14.77
N GLU A 277 36.89 -18.73 14.38
CA GLU A 277 37.43 -19.74 13.48
C GLU A 277 37.58 -21.13 14.14
N HIS A 278 37.72 -22.14 13.26
CA HIS A 278 38.38 -23.45 13.39
C HIS A 278 37.66 -24.64 14.04
N GLY A 279 37.65 -25.74 13.28
CA GLY A 279 37.55 -27.11 13.81
C GLY A 279 37.08 -28.14 12.79
N ASP A 280 37.99 -28.67 11.96
CA ASP A 280 37.78 -29.85 11.12
C ASP A 280 37.34 -31.08 11.95
N SER A 281 36.44 -31.90 11.41
CA SER A 281 36.60 -33.37 11.41
C SER A 281 35.52 -34.07 10.57
N ASP A 282 35.99 -34.78 9.55
CA ASP A 282 35.27 -35.84 8.85
C ASP A 282 34.89 -36.99 9.79
N HIS A 283 33.75 -37.65 9.54
CA HIS A 283 33.65 -39.09 9.26
C HIS A 283 32.19 -39.50 9.07
N GLY A 284 31.95 -40.32 8.05
CA GLY A 284 30.61 -40.76 7.63
C GLY A 284 30.14 -42.05 8.25
N GLY A 285 29.06 -42.59 7.66
CA GLY A 285 28.69 -43.99 7.79
C GLY A 285 27.23 -44.26 8.16
N SER A 286 26.50 -44.73 7.15
CA SER A 286 25.47 -45.79 7.18
C SER A 286 24.14 -45.57 7.89
N ASP A 287 23.11 -45.47 7.05
CA ASP A 287 21.85 -46.24 7.04
C ASP A 287 21.69 -47.30 8.14
N HIS A 288 20.62 -47.20 8.93
CA HIS A 288 19.80 -48.35 9.32
C HIS A 288 18.38 -47.89 9.71
N ALA A 289 17.41 -48.37 8.95
CA ALA A 289 16.00 -48.29 9.28
C ALA A 289 15.65 -49.29 10.39
N SER A 290 14.89 -48.85 11.38
CA SER A 290 14.00 -49.70 12.17
C SER A 290 12.89 -48.84 12.76
N SER A 291 11.66 -49.22 12.42
CA SER A 291 10.39 -48.77 12.96
C SER A 291 10.27 -49.04 14.46
N ASP A 292 9.61 -48.15 15.20
CA ASP A 292 8.51 -48.55 16.08
C ASP A 292 7.60 -47.38 16.44
N HIS A 293 6.32 -47.75 16.59
CA HIS A 293 5.16 -46.89 16.77
C HIS A 293 5.14 -46.16 18.11
N GLY A 294 4.86 -44.86 18.08
CA GLY A 294 4.48 -44.05 19.23
C GLY A 294 3.67 -42.84 18.75
N ASP A 295 2.49 -42.65 19.33
CA ASP A 295 1.41 -41.79 18.86
C ASP A 295 1.83 -40.43 18.30
N SER A 296 1.41 -40.17 17.05
CA SER A 296 1.31 -38.82 16.54
C SER A 296 0.23 -38.09 17.32
N ALA A 297 0.61 -37.47 18.44
CA ALA A 297 -0.15 -36.36 18.97
C ALA A 297 -0.28 -35.36 17.82
N SER A 298 -1.49 -35.25 17.27
CA SER A 298 -1.81 -34.20 16.32
C SER A 298 -1.60 -32.88 17.04
N ALA A 299 -0.43 -32.27 16.86
CA ALA A 299 -0.27 -30.85 17.10
C ALA A 299 -1.35 -30.19 16.26
N GLY A 300 -2.43 -29.76 16.92
CA GLY A 300 -3.51 -29.03 16.29
C GLY A 300 -2.87 -27.84 15.62
N LYS A 301 -2.78 -27.88 14.29
CA LYS A 301 -2.30 -26.76 13.50
C LYS A 301 -3.25 -25.61 13.83
N ALA A 302 -2.78 -24.62 14.58
CA ALA A 302 -3.59 -23.46 14.91
C ALA A 302 -4.17 -22.93 13.60
N GLU A 303 -5.50 -22.97 13.46
CA GLU A 303 -6.15 -22.41 12.28
C GLU A 303 -5.78 -20.92 12.25
N ALA A 304 -5.18 -20.47 11.14
CA ALA A 304 -4.82 -19.07 10.97
C ALA A 304 -6.10 -18.23 11.18
N LYS A 305 -6.07 -17.30 12.14
CA LYS A 305 -7.19 -16.40 12.39
C LYS A 305 -7.43 -15.60 11.12
N VAL A 306 -8.54 -15.89 10.42
CA VAL A 306 -8.97 -15.10 9.28
C VAL A 306 -9.68 -13.87 9.83
N CYS A 307 -9.12 -12.68 9.62
CA CYS A 307 -9.82 -11.45 9.95
C CYS A 307 -10.52 -10.86 8.72
N HIS A 308 -11.54 -10.07 9.01
CA HIS A 308 -12.33 -9.38 7.99
C HIS A 308 -12.36 -7.87 8.28
N PRO A 309 -11.23 -7.16 8.11
CA PRO A 309 -11.19 -5.72 8.27
C PRO A 309 -12.07 -5.07 7.20
N ALA A 310 -12.64 -3.90 7.51
CA ALA A 310 -13.41 -3.16 6.54
C ALA A 310 -13.17 -1.66 6.64
N ILE A 311 -13.24 -0.99 5.50
CA ILE A 311 -13.23 0.46 5.38
C ILE A 311 -14.43 0.93 4.55
N ARG A 312 -15.19 1.88 5.10
CA ARG A 312 -16.38 2.44 4.44
C ARG A 312 -16.35 3.96 4.45
N GLY A 313 -16.83 4.62 3.41
CA GLY A 313 -16.87 6.08 3.33
C GLY A 313 -17.53 6.60 2.06
N THR A 314 -18.49 7.51 2.22
CA THR A 314 -19.15 8.18 1.09
C THR A 314 -18.69 9.62 0.99
N GLY A 315 -18.32 10.05 -0.21
CA GLY A 315 -17.86 11.40 -0.46
C GLY A 315 -16.53 11.71 0.23
N VAL A 316 -15.55 10.81 0.08
CA VAL A 316 -14.23 10.92 0.72
C VAL A 316 -13.10 11.04 -0.29
N THR A 317 -12.12 11.89 0.00
CA THR A 317 -10.86 11.94 -0.73
C THR A 317 -9.72 11.62 0.23
N ILE A 318 -8.92 10.63 -0.10
CA ILE A 318 -7.74 10.22 0.65
C ILE A 318 -6.52 10.78 -0.08
N TYR A 319 -5.89 11.78 0.53
CA TYR A 319 -4.70 12.44 0.01
C TYR A 319 -3.46 11.91 0.71
N VAL A 320 -2.56 11.24 -0.02
CA VAL A 320 -1.32 10.67 0.53
C VAL A 320 -0.13 11.55 0.18
N THR A 321 0.62 11.98 1.19
CA THR A 321 1.74 12.90 1.05
C THR A 321 2.87 12.51 2.01
N ASP A 322 4.05 13.11 1.81
CA ASP A 322 5.21 12.90 2.66
C ASP A 322 5.06 13.68 3.97
N GLY A 323 5.65 13.17 5.04
CA GLY A 323 5.55 13.73 6.38
C GLY A 323 6.92 13.99 7.01
N PRO A 324 7.04 15.02 7.87
CA PRO A 324 8.31 15.35 8.53
C PRO A 324 8.75 14.27 9.53
N HIS A 325 7.82 13.45 10.00
CA HIS A 325 8.05 12.37 10.96
C HIS A 325 7.99 10.99 10.32
N CYS A 326 7.12 10.85 9.32
CA CYS A 326 6.98 9.64 8.53
C CYS A 326 7.13 9.93 7.07
N GLY A 327 8.02 9.18 6.43
CA GLY A 327 8.13 9.14 5.00
C GLY A 327 6.79 8.82 4.35
N TYR A 328 6.65 9.22 3.09
CA TYR A 328 5.55 8.82 2.23
C TYR A 328 5.23 7.33 2.40
N GLY A 329 3.98 7.05 2.75
CA GLY A 329 3.43 5.71 2.83
C GLY A 329 2.42 5.48 1.71
N PRO A 330 2.36 4.26 1.14
CA PRO A 330 1.42 3.93 0.08
C PRO A 330 0.00 3.72 0.62
N VAL A 331 -0.95 3.51 -0.29
CA VAL A 331 -2.25 2.92 0.04
C VAL A 331 -2.15 1.42 -0.16
N GLU A 332 -2.40 0.65 0.90
CA GLU A 332 -2.31 -0.81 0.92
C GLU A 332 -3.62 -1.39 1.44
N ILE A 333 -4.36 -2.03 0.56
CA ILE A 333 -5.59 -2.75 0.89
C ILE A 333 -5.31 -4.22 0.64
N ASP A 334 -5.35 -5.00 1.71
CA ASP A 334 -5.14 -6.45 1.68
C ASP A 334 -6.36 -7.17 1.09
N PRO A 335 -6.19 -8.30 0.37
CA PRO A 335 -7.31 -9.08 -0.17
C PRO A 335 -8.32 -9.60 0.87
N SER A 336 -7.98 -9.61 2.17
CA SER A 336 -8.91 -9.94 3.25
C SER A 336 -9.86 -8.78 3.63
N ALA A 337 -9.55 -7.57 3.19
CA ALA A 337 -10.32 -6.37 3.52
C ALA A 337 -11.57 -6.23 2.66
N SER A 338 -12.65 -5.75 3.27
CA SER A 338 -13.83 -5.26 2.55
C SER A 338 -13.80 -3.74 2.40
N VAL A 339 -14.09 -3.25 1.19
CA VAL A 339 -14.00 -1.83 0.84
C VAL A 339 -15.31 -1.32 0.25
N ASP A 340 -15.81 -0.21 0.78
CA ASP A 340 -16.94 0.54 0.20
C ASP A 340 -16.63 2.05 0.29
N LEU A 341 -15.97 2.57 -0.73
CA LEU A 341 -15.46 3.94 -0.79
C LEU A 341 -15.96 4.65 -2.05
N SER A 342 -16.49 5.86 -1.89
CA SER A 342 -16.84 6.74 -3.01
C SER A 342 -16.29 8.13 -2.85
N ALA A 343 -15.76 8.68 -3.94
CA ALA A 343 -15.28 10.05 -4.02
C ALA A 343 -16.41 11.08 -3.81
N PRO A 344 -16.09 12.35 -3.46
CA PRO A 344 -17.06 13.43 -3.41
C PRO A 344 -17.74 13.64 -4.76
N THR A 345 -19.03 13.99 -4.79
CA THR A 345 -19.75 14.29 -6.04
C THR A 345 -19.71 15.78 -6.41
N SER A 346 -19.15 16.63 -5.54
CA SER A 346 -19.06 18.07 -5.73
C SER A 346 -17.81 18.63 -5.04
N GLY A 347 -17.48 19.90 -5.32
CA GLY A 347 -16.28 20.57 -4.81
C GLY A 347 -15.04 20.37 -5.70
N PRO A 348 -13.88 20.92 -5.29
CA PRO A 348 -12.66 20.95 -6.11
C PRO A 348 -12.00 19.57 -6.31
N LEU A 349 -12.40 18.57 -5.52
CA LEU A 349 -11.91 17.18 -5.58
C LEU A 349 -13.03 16.21 -5.96
N ALA A 350 -14.11 16.71 -6.58
CA ALA A 350 -15.21 15.86 -7.03
C ALA A 350 -14.68 14.71 -7.90
N GLY A 351 -15.11 13.48 -7.64
CA GLY A 351 -14.68 12.29 -8.37
C GLY A 351 -13.29 11.79 -8.02
N VAL A 352 -12.51 12.46 -7.15
CA VAL A 352 -11.16 12.01 -6.76
C VAL A 352 -11.22 11.23 -5.44
N LEU A 353 -10.96 9.92 -5.49
CA LEU A 353 -10.96 9.04 -4.33
C LEU A 353 -9.58 8.98 -3.69
N PHE A 354 -8.55 8.67 -4.47
CA PHE A 354 -7.15 8.65 -4.02
C PHE A 354 -6.34 9.69 -4.78
N PHE A 355 -5.56 10.47 -4.06
CA PHE A 355 -4.70 11.50 -4.63
C PHE A 355 -3.35 11.51 -3.94
N GLN A 356 -2.32 11.05 -4.64
CA GLN A 356 -0.93 11.20 -4.21
C GLN A 356 -0.41 12.60 -4.52
N ASP A 357 0.29 13.19 -3.55
CA ASP A 357 1.03 14.43 -3.72
C ASP A 357 2.02 14.33 -4.89
N ARG A 358 1.92 15.26 -5.85
CA ARG A 358 2.80 15.29 -7.04
C ARG A 358 4.27 15.50 -6.71
N ARG A 359 4.56 16.00 -5.50
CA ARG A 359 5.93 16.29 -5.06
C ARG A 359 6.67 15.06 -4.54
N ILE A 360 6.00 13.92 -4.40
CA ILE A 360 6.65 12.66 -4.02
C ILE A 360 7.66 12.28 -5.11
N ALA A 361 8.96 12.29 -4.78
CA ALA A 361 10.02 12.02 -5.75
C ALA A 361 10.02 10.54 -6.19
N SER A 362 9.90 9.63 -5.24
CA SER A 362 9.73 8.19 -5.43
C SER A 362 9.16 7.60 -4.13
N GLY A 363 8.62 6.39 -4.21
CA GLY A 363 8.05 5.73 -3.04
C GLY A 363 7.59 4.31 -3.37
N PRO A 364 7.20 3.54 -2.34
CA PRO A 364 6.59 2.23 -2.53
C PRO A 364 5.32 2.32 -3.38
N ALA A 365 5.04 1.24 -4.11
CA ALA A 365 3.82 1.09 -4.89
C ALA A 365 2.60 0.98 -3.97
N SER A 366 1.46 1.48 -4.42
CA SER A 366 0.17 1.24 -3.76
C SER A 366 -0.45 -0.04 -4.27
N THR A 367 -1.06 -0.82 -3.37
CA THR A 367 -1.78 -2.05 -3.70
C THR A 367 -3.23 -1.88 -3.31
N LEU A 368 -4.12 -2.00 -4.30
CA LEU A 368 -5.55 -1.87 -4.15
C LEU A 368 -6.17 -3.25 -4.44
N ALA A 369 -6.34 -4.06 -3.40
CA ALA A 369 -7.09 -5.30 -3.53
C ALA A 369 -8.60 -5.00 -3.50
N VAL A 370 -9.32 -5.66 -4.40
CA VAL A 370 -10.78 -5.66 -4.44
C VAL A 370 -11.29 -7.08 -4.66
N ASP A 371 -12.35 -7.42 -3.96
CA ASP A 371 -13.13 -8.62 -4.20
C ASP A 371 -14.47 -8.30 -4.88
N GLY A 372 -15.16 -9.34 -5.34
CA GLY A 372 -16.39 -9.19 -6.12
C GLY A 372 -17.58 -8.55 -5.38
N SER A 373 -17.43 -8.12 -4.12
CA SER A 373 -18.43 -7.40 -3.32
C SER A 373 -17.99 -6.00 -2.89
N ASP A 374 -16.72 -5.65 -3.11
CA ASP A 374 -16.19 -4.33 -2.80
C ASP A 374 -16.63 -3.30 -3.84
N ALA A 375 -16.63 -2.04 -3.42
CA ALA A 375 -16.90 -0.90 -4.30
C ALA A 375 -15.90 0.22 -4.02
N MET A 376 -15.12 0.56 -5.03
CA MET A 376 -14.37 1.80 -5.12
C MET A 376 -14.93 2.63 -6.27
N THR A 377 -15.38 3.85 -5.96
CA THR A 377 -15.96 4.76 -6.96
C THR A 377 -15.17 6.06 -7.01
N GLY A 378 -14.60 6.37 -8.18
CA GLY A 378 -13.86 7.60 -8.44
C GLY A 378 -12.48 7.39 -9.08
N VAL A 379 -11.62 8.39 -8.96
CA VAL A 379 -10.29 8.41 -9.57
C VAL A 379 -9.24 8.01 -8.54
N ALA A 380 -8.34 7.12 -8.94
CA ALA A 380 -7.09 6.83 -8.25
C ALA A 380 -5.93 7.50 -9.01
N TYR A 381 -5.37 8.56 -8.42
CA TYR A 381 -4.31 9.37 -9.03
C TYR A 381 -2.99 9.25 -8.27
N PHE A 382 -1.99 8.60 -8.90
CA PHE A 382 -0.67 8.29 -8.33
C PHE A 382 0.46 8.64 -9.32
N PRO A 383 0.76 9.93 -9.52
CA PRO A 383 1.59 10.40 -10.63
C PRO A 383 3.05 9.93 -10.59
N THR A 384 3.58 9.55 -9.42
CA THR A 384 5.00 9.22 -9.25
C THR A 384 5.28 7.81 -8.75
N THR A 385 4.27 7.09 -8.25
CA THR A 385 4.41 5.68 -7.82
C THR A 385 3.51 4.73 -8.61
N ALA A 386 3.88 3.46 -8.64
CA ALA A 386 3.06 2.42 -9.25
C ALA A 386 1.78 2.14 -8.43
N VAL A 387 0.74 1.68 -9.11
CA VAL A 387 -0.47 1.13 -8.51
C VAL A 387 -0.67 -0.29 -9.02
N HIS A 388 -0.81 -1.24 -8.10
CA HIS A 388 -1.16 -2.63 -8.37
C HIS A 388 -2.61 -2.88 -7.95
N LEU A 389 -3.45 -3.26 -8.90
CA LEU A 389 -4.82 -3.68 -8.66
C LEU A 389 -4.85 -5.20 -8.60
N VAL A 390 -5.36 -5.72 -7.49
CA VAL A 390 -5.41 -7.17 -7.23
C VAL A 390 -6.87 -7.57 -7.10
N GLY A 391 -7.35 -8.38 -8.04
CA GLY A 391 -8.73 -8.86 -8.04
C GLY A 391 -8.86 -10.29 -7.56
N GLY A 392 -9.79 -10.56 -6.64
CA GLY A 392 -10.07 -11.92 -6.18
C GLY A 392 -11.07 -12.66 -7.07
N LYS A 393 -12.27 -12.08 -7.23
CA LYS A 393 -13.41 -12.66 -7.96
C LYS A 393 -13.97 -11.61 -8.92
N LEU A 394 -14.32 -12.01 -10.15
CA LEU A 394 -15.14 -11.18 -11.03
C LEU A 394 -16.51 -11.01 -10.35
N GLY A 395 -16.82 -9.79 -9.90
CA GLY A 395 -18.06 -9.44 -9.22
C GLY A 395 -18.44 -7.99 -9.48
N ALA A 396 -18.89 -7.24 -8.47
CA ALA A 396 -19.30 -5.84 -8.59
C ALA A 396 -18.25 -5.02 -9.35
N ALA A 397 -18.73 -4.33 -10.38
CA ALA A 397 -17.92 -3.44 -11.20
C ALA A 397 -17.35 -2.31 -10.32
N GLN A 398 -16.02 -2.15 -10.37
CA GLN A 398 -15.37 -1.01 -9.74
C GLN A 398 -15.56 0.21 -10.64
N GLU A 399 -16.34 1.21 -10.19
CA GLU A 399 -16.57 2.45 -10.92
C GLU A 399 -15.35 3.39 -10.84
N MET A 400 -14.22 2.94 -11.37
CA MET A 400 -12.92 3.58 -11.19
C MET A 400 -12.28 4.08 -12.47
N LYS A 401 -11.50 5.15 -12.33
CA LYS A 401 -10.48 5.54 -13.31
C LYS A 401 -9.12 5.61 -12.65
N ILE A 402 -8.09 5.10 -13.31
CA ILE A 402 -6.74 4.97 -12.75
C ILE A 402 -5.77 5.79 -13.59
N VAL A 403 -5.04 6.68 -12.93
CA VAL A 403 -4.02 7.54 -13.54
C VAL A 403 -2.78 7.43 -12.65
N ALA A 404 -1.80 6.62 -13.04
CA ALA A 404 -0.65 6.32 -12.19
C ALA A 404 0.68 6.28 -12.98
N ASN A 405 1.82 6.41 -12.30
CA ASN A 405 3.14 6.30 -12.95
C ASN A 405 3.27 4.97 -13.71
N LYS A 406 2.98 3.86 -13.01
CA LYS A 406 2.79 2.53 -13.62
C LYS A 406 1.51 1.91 -13.10
N VAL A 407 0.88 1.07 -13.91
CA VAL A 407 -0.33 0.32 -13.55
C VAL A 407 -0.05 -1.17 -13.73
N GLY A 408 -0.29 -1.93 -12.66
CA GLY A 408 -0.21 -3.39 -12.68
C GLY A 408 -1.56 -4.01 -12.33
N PHE A 409 -1.88 -5.13 -12.99
CA PHE A 409 -3.08 -5.90 -12.74
C PHE A 409 -2.77 -7.34 -12.38
N GLU A 410 -3.40 -7.85 -11.33
CA GLU A 410 -3.32 -9.24 -10.90
C GLU A 410 -4.71 -9.81 -10.62
N GLY A 411 -4.81 -11.14 -10.77
CA GLY A 411 -6.05 -11.86 -10.48
C GLY A 411 -7.19 -11.52 -11.44
N ARG A 412 -8.40 -11.32 -10.90
CA ARG A 412 -9.64 -11.23 -11.65
C ARG A 412 -10.39 -9.93 -11.33
N LEU A 413 -10.48 -9.02 -12.30
CA LEU A 413 -10.98 -7.65 -12.11
C LEU A 413 -12.03 -7.29 -13.17
N LEU A 414 -13.09 -6.60 -12.72
CA LEU A 414 -14.03 -5.88 -13.58
C LEU A 414 -14.00 -4.40 -13.19
N ILE A 415 -13.55 -3.55 -14.10
CA ILE A 415 -13.50 -2.10 -13.92
C ILE A 415 -14.52 -1.49 -14.86
N ASP A 416 -15.56 -0.91 -14.30
CA ASP A 416 -16.50 -0.09 -15.06
C ASP A 416 -16.02 1.36 -14.99
N CYS A 417 -16.00 2.05 -16.12
CA CYS A 417 -15.70 3.48 -16.12
C CYS A 417 -16.92 4.20 -16.67
N PRO A 418 -17.83 4.66 -15.79
CA PRO A 418 -19.05 5.31 -16.24
C PRO A 418 -18.74 6.48 -17.17
N ALA A 419 -19.64 6.70 -18.12
CA ALA A 419 -19.49 7.70 -19.17
C ALA A 419 -19.14 9.09 -18.62
N ASN A 420 -18.37 9.83 -19.43
CA ASN A 420 -17.71 11.11 -19.14
C ASN A 420 -18.64 12.28 -18.71
N ASN A 421 -19.34 12.16 -17.58
CA ASN A 421 -20.33 13.15 -17.12
C ASN A 421 -19.90 13.91 -15.86
N GLY A 422 -18.67 13.71 -15.37
CA GLY A 422 -18.11 14.39 -14.19
C GLY A 422 -16.95 15.34 -14.52
N PRO A 423 -16.70 16.39 -13.72
CA PRO A 423 -15.67 17.41 -14.00
C PRO A 423 -14.21 16.92 -13.95
N TYR A 424 -13.95 15.72 -13.42
CA TYR A 424 -12.60 15.15 -13.24
C TYR A 424 -12.50 13.70 -13.73
N THR A 425 -13.34 13.31 -14.69
CA THR A 425 -12.94 12.18 -15.54
C THR A 425 -11.72 12.63 -16.36
N PRO A 426 -10.76 11.78 -16.75
CA PRO A 426 -9.63 12.07 -17.66
C PRO A 426 -10.01 12.61 -19.06
N SER A 427 -11.22 13.11 -19.21
CA SER A 427 -11.83 13.67 -20.40
C SER A 427 -11.43 15.13 -20.57
N ALA A 428 -10.18 15.35 -20.97
CA ALA A 428 -9.79 16.47 -21.83
C ALA A 428 -8.35 16.31 -22.32
N LEU A 429 -7.88 15.09 -22.60
CA LEU A 429 -6.66 14.95 -23.41
C LEU A 429 -6.97 15.42 -24.83
N LYS A 430 -6.85 16.74 -25.02
CA LYS A 430 -6.92 17.44 -26.28
C LYS A 430 -5.78 16.92 -27.14
N ARG A 431 -6.04 15.92 -27.98
CA ARG A 431 -5.08 15.54 -29.02
C ARG A 431 -4.95 16.68 -30.02
N VAL A 432 -3.73 17.18 -30.16
CA VAL A 432 -3.21 17.54 -31.48
C VAL A 432 -2.59 16.26 -32.00
N ALA A 433 -3.33 15.48 -32.78
CA ALA A 433 -2.71 14.40 -33.54
C ALA A 433 -1.89 15.06 -34.66
N LEU A 434 -0.57 14.82 -34.69
CA LEU A 434 0.21 15.05 -35.89
C LEU A 434 0.17 13.71 -36.65
N SER A 435 -0.65 13.62 -37.69
CA SER A 435 -0.45 12.59 -38.70
C SER A 435 0.71 13.06 -39.57
N GLU A 436 1.86 12.41 -39.51
CA GLU A 436 2.92 12.58 -40.51
C GLU A 436 2.53 11.95 -41.85
#